data_AF-A0A3R9ECE0-F1
#
_entry.id   AF-A0A3R9ECE0-F1
#
_cell.length_a   1.000
_cell.length_b   1.000
_cell.length_c   1.000
_cell.angle_alpha   90.00
_cell.angle_beta   90.00
_cell.angle_gamma   90.00
#
_symmetry.space_group_name_H-M   'P 1'
#
loop_
_entity.id
_entity.type
_entity.pdbx_description
1 polymer ?
#
loop_
_entity_poly.entity_id
_entity_poly.type
_entity_poly.pdbx_seq_one_letter_code
_entity_poly.pdbx_strand_id
1 'polypeptide(L)' 'MEYLYFFGLPVLGGVWFYNLIVLLRNLHNRRDIHNQIVLGTAFSVTFVFLFMLAFLSVH' A
#
# COMPACT_ATOMS: atom_id res chain seq x y z
N MET A 1 2.02 -11.23 17.04
CA MET A 1 2.62 -10.93 15.73
C MET A 1 1.70 -11.35 14.59
N GLU A 2 1.17 -12.57 14.58
CA GLU A 2 0.28 -13.08 13.51
C GLU A 2 -0.99 -12.24 13.28
N TYR A 3 -1.69 -11.82 14.34
CA TYR A 3 -2.88 -10.96 14.20
C TYR A 3 -2.59 -9.61 13.55
N LEU A 4 -1.38 -9.06 13.75
CA LEU A 4 -0.99 -7.77 13.18
C LEU A 4 -0.81 -7.90 11.66
N TYR A 5 -0.26 -9.02 11.18
CA TYR A 5 -0.20 -9.32 9.75
C TYR A 5 -1.58 -9.67 9.19
N PHE A 6 -2.36 -10.49 9.90
CA PHE A 6 -3.67 -10.96 9.44
C PHE A 6 -4.69 -9.85 9.26
N PHE A 7 -4.69 -8.83 10.12
CA PHE A 7 -5.57 -7.66 9.98
C PHE A 7 -4.88 -6.45 9.33
N GLY A 8 -3.58 -6.25 9.58
CA GLY A 8 -2.83 -5.11 9.05
C GLY A 8 -2.58 -5.20 7.54
N LEU A 9 -2.26 -6.39 7.00
CA LEU A 9 -2.02 -6.56 5.56
C LEU A 9 -3.29 -6.29 4.72
N PRO A 10 -4.49 -6.81 5.08
CA PRO A 10 -5.71 -6.47 4.36
C PRO A 10 -6.05 -4.98 4.39
N VAL A 11 -5.88 -4.33 5.55
CA VAL A 11 -6.14 -2.89 5.68
C VAL A 11 -5.16 -2.08 4.84
N LEU A 12 -3.86 -2.40 4.92
CA LEU A 12 -2.82 -1.75 4.12
C LEU A 12 -3.06 -1.95 2.62
N GLY A 13 -3.45 -3.17 2.21
CA GLY A 13 -3.82 -3.48 0.83
C GLY A 13 -5.04 -2.69 0.36
N GLY A 14 -6.07 -2.56 1.20
CA GLY A 14 -7.26 -1.76 0.91
C GLY A 14 -6.93 -0.28 0.72
N VAL A 15 -6.09 0.29 1.60
CA VAL A 15 -5.65 1.69 1.49
C VAL A 15 -4.78 1.90 0.25
N TRP A 16 -3.87 0.97 -0.06
CA TRP A 16 -3.06 1.01 -1.27
C TRP A 16 -3.93 0.97 -2.54
N PHE A 17 -4.92 0.08 -2.58
CA PHE A 17 -5.84 -0.04 -3.71
C PHE A 17 -6.72 1.20 -3.88
N TYR A 18 -7.19 1.78 -2.77
CA TYR A 18 -7.90 3.06 -2.81
C TYR A 18 -7.03 4.17 -3.40
N ASN A 19 -5.77 4.28 -2.98
CA ASN A 19 -4.82 5.24 -3.54
C ASN A 19 -4.64 5.05 -5.06
N LEU A 20 -4.59 3.80 -5.53
CA LEU A 20 -4.53 3.50 -6.97
C LEU A 20 -5.79 3.97 -7.72
N ILE A 21 -6.98 3.75 -7.17
CA ILE A 21 -8.23 4.26 -7.77
C ILE A 21 -8.20 5.79 -7.86
N VAL A 22 -7.77 6.47 -6.80
CA VAL A 22 -7.68 7.94 -6.78
C VAL A 22 -6.63 8.44 -7.78
N LEU A 23 -5.48 7.76 -7.90
CA LEU A 23 -4.46 8.06 -8.90
C LEU A 23 -5.05 7.99 -10.31
N LEU A 24 -5.73 6.89 -10.65
CA LEU A 24 -6.37 6.69 -11.96
C LEU A 24 -7.43 7.76 -12.24
N ARG A 25 -8.26 8.08 -11.24
CA ARG A 25 -9.28 9.13 -11.35
C ARG A 25 -8.66 10.51 -11.57
N ASN A 26 -7.57 10.83 -10.88
CA ASN A 26 -6.89 12.12 -11.03
C ASN A 26 -6.16 12.21 -12.36
N LEU A 27 -5.54 11.13 -12.82
CA LEU A 27 -4.91 11.04 -14.13
C LEU A 27 -5.93 11.27 -15.25
N HIS A 28 -7.11 10.63 -15.16
CA HIS A 28 -8.21 10.84 -16.10
C HIS A 28 -8.70 12.30 -16.12
N ASN A 29 -8.79 12.93 -14.95
CA ASN A 29 -9.25 14.32 -14.81
C ASN A 29 -8.15 15.37 -15.03
N ARG A 30 -6.94 14.97 -15.47
CA ARG A 30 -5.74 15.84 -15.57
C ARG A 30 -5.47 16.67 -14.31
N ARG A 31 -5.76 16.10 -13.13
CA ARG A 31 -5.43 16.69 -11.83
C ARG A 31 -4.00 16.33 -11.44
N ASP A 32 -3.45 17.08 -10.49
CA ASP A 32 -2.18 16.73 -9.88
C ASP A 32 -2.24 15.32 -9.25
N ILE A 33 -1.19 14.53 -9.50
CA ILE A 33 -1.07 13.14 -9.05
C ILE A 33 0.11 12.94 -8.08
N HIS A 34 0.85 14.00 -7.74
CA HIS A 34 2.11 13.90 -7.00
C HIS A 34 1.89 13.22 -5.64
N ASN A 35 0.83 13.61 -4.93
CA ASN A 35 0.52 13.05 -3.63
C ASN A 35 0.17 11.55 -3.70
N GLN A 36 -0.59 11.14 -4.71
CA GLN A 36 -0.95 9.72 -4.89
C GLN A 36 0.26 8.89 -5.29
N ILE A 37 1.21 9.46 -6.05
CA ILE A 37 2.47 8.79 -6.36
C ILE A 37 3.28 8.59 -5.08
N VAL A 38 3.50 9.65 -4.29
CA VAL A 38 4.28 9.58 -3.04
C VAL A 38 3.67 8.58 -2.05
N LEU A 39 2.36 8.66 -1.82
CA LEU A 39 1.65 7.73 -0.94
C LEU A 39 1.67 6.30 -1.48
N GLY A 40 1.46 6.13 -2.79
CA GLY A 40 1.50 4.83 -3.44
C GLY A 40 2.87 4.16 -3.29
N THR A 41 3.94 4.91 -3.51
CA THR A 41 5.32 4.45 -3.29
C THR A 41 5.56 4.09 -1.84
N ALA A 42 5.17 4.95 -0.89
CA ALA A 42 5.32 4.68 0.53
C ALA A 42 4.60 3.39 0.95
N PHE A 43 3.34 3.22 0.55
CA PHE A 43 2.58 2.01 0.84
C PHE A 43 3.18 0.76 0.18
N SER A 44 3.66 0.85 -1.05
CA SER A 44 4.34 -0.27 -1.73
C SER A 44 5.62 -0.69 -1.00
N VAL A 45 6.45 0.27 -0.58
CA VAL A 45 7.68 -0.01 0.19
C VAL A 45 7.33 -0.64 1.53
N THR A 46 6.35 -0.10 2.26
CA THR A 46 5.89 -0.66 3.54
C THR A 46 5.35 -2.08 3.35
N PHE A 47 4.57 -2.33 2.30
CA PHE A 47 4.03 -3.66 2.02
C PHE A 47 5.14 -4.69 1.76
N VAL A 48 6.10 -4.37 0.89
CA VAL A 48 7.25 -5.26 0.60
C VAL A 48 8.07 -5.51 1.86
N PHE A 49 8.33 -4.47 2.65
CA PHE A 49 9.10 -4.59 3.89
C PHE A 49 8.41 -5.49 4.92
N LEU A 50 7.11 -5.30 5.16
CA LEU A 50 6.33 -6.16 6.05
C LEU A 50 6.25 -7.60 5.55
N PHE A 51 6.16 -7.80 4.24
CA PHE A 51 6.18 -9.13 3.64
C PHE A 51 7.53 -9.83 3.87
N MET A 52 8.65 -9.14 3.68
CA MET A 52 9.99 -9.66 3.97
C MET A 52 10.17 -10.04 5.45
N LEU A 53 9.70 -9.19 6.37
CA LEU A 53 9.75 -9.47 7.81
C LEU A 53 8.89 -10.66 8.19
N ALA A 54 7.67 -10.76 7.65
CA ALA A 54 6.79 -11.89 7.88
C ALA A 54 7.43 -13.19 7.39
N PHE A 55 8.00 -13.18 6.18
CA PHE A 55 8.71 -14.34 5.62
C PHE A 55 9.89 -14.78 6.50
N LEU A 56 10.73 -13.83 6.95
CA LEU A 56 11.86 -14.12 7.84
C LEU A 56 11.38 -14.65 9.20
N SER A 57 10.23 -14.20 9.72
CA SER A 57 9.72 -14.66 11.01
C SER A 57 9.14 -16.08 11.01
N VAL A 58 8.85 -16.62 9.82
CA VAL A 58 8.29 -17.97 9.62
C VAL A 58 9.39 -19.01 9.32
N HIS A 59 10.64 -18.59 9.12
CA HIS A 59 11.82 -19.43 8.95
C HIS A 59 12.80 -19.27 10.11
#